data_AF-A0A026X3U7-F1
#
_entry.id   AF-A0A026X3U7-F1
#
_cell.length_a   1.000
_cell.length_b   1.000
_cell.length_c   1.000
_cell.angle_alpha   90.00
_cell.angle_beta   90.00
_cell.angle_gamma   90.00
#
_symmetry.space_group_name_H-M   'P 1'
#
loop_
_entity.id
_entity.type
_entity.pdbx_description
1 polymer ?
#
loop_
_entity_poly.entity_id
_entity_poly.type
_entity_poly.pdbx_seq_one_letter_code
_entity_poly.pdbx_strand_id
1 'polypeptide(L)'
;MLANKCRILKRTRSNFHPRNDSSFNCDSQERSSDSDLNEIIHLNRESAESKIQNVTVQFCSKLYANPTIPRNQIQFIIDNVSVLLREGFGPILRNILEQKISNQSNVENIDLFENPFENLDTEDRDVIVSNVSNTGIKELCMWNDLASFNVTKNPTVDIMHDLYEGICRYELGAILHTFIINEKLFSLQLLNERIKFFKYGSNERNRPTLIKMEQIRKKYIIMSSSEMKCLIRYLGLTIGDKIPHNNAFWELFLLLKKIISLSSSNITNPSTCTLKICDRRTS
;
A
#
# COMPACT_ATOMS: atom_id res chain seq x y z
N MET A 1 -36.12 -3.03 2.41
CA MET A 1 -36.73 -1.72 2.15
C MET A 1 -36.15 -0.66 3.11
N LEU A 2 -34.82 -0.49 3.11
CA LEU A 2 -34.07 0.49 3.94
C LEU A 2 -32.88 1.01 3.13
N ALA A 3 -33.17 1.56 1.96
CA ALA A 3 -32.25 2.37 1.18
C ALA A 3 -32.94 3.70 0.97
N ASN A 4 -32.90 4.58 1.98
CA ASN A 4 -33.26 5.99 1.89
C ASN A 4 -33.13 6.64 3.28
N LYS A 5 -31.91 7.04 3.65
CA LYS A 5 -31.67 8.13 4.62
C LYS A 5 -30.19 8.53 4.70
N CYS A 6 -29.61 8.93 3.58
CA CYS A 6 -28.44 9.81 3.58
C CYS A 6 -28.85 11.16 2.99
N ARG A 7 -29.32 12.08 3.85
CA ARG A 7 -29.38 13.51 3.55
C ARG A 7 -29.28 14.34 4.84
N ILE A 8 -28.23 15.17 4.87
CA ILE A 8 -28.15 16.54 5.40
C ILE A 8 -28.07 16.74 6.93
N LEU A 9 -26.89 17.23 7.33
CA LEU A 9 -26.55 18.21 8.38
C LEU A 9 -27.73 18.89 9.14
N LYS A 10 -27.68 18.89 10.49
CA LYS A 10 -27.62 20.11 11.34
C LYS A 10 -27.66 19.77 12.86
N ARG A 11 -26.80 20.51 13.59
CA ARG A 11 -26.70 20.76 15.05
C ARG A 11 -27.99 20.58 15.88
N THR A 12 -27.86 20.00 17.08
CA THR A 12 -28.23 20.61 18.39
C THR A 12 -27.84 19.78 19.63
N ARG A 13 -27.13 20.45 20.56
CA ARG A 13 -27.02 20.33 22.04
C ARG A 13 -27.81 19.22 22.79
N SER A 14 -27.15 18.49 23.70
CA SER A 14 -27.04 18.78 25.15
C SER A 14 -26.85 17.52 26.02
N ASN A 15 -25.90 17.62 26.96
CA ASN A 15 -25.85 17.10 28.33
C ASN A 15 -26.23 15.63 28.61
N PHE A 16 -25.25 14.85 29.12
CA PHE A 16 -25.44 14.17 30.40
C PHE A 16 -24.11 13.97 31.15
N HIS A 17 -24.17 14.20 32.46
CA HIS A 17 -23.09 14.16 33.44
C HIS A 17 -22.83 12.73 33.97
N PRO A 18 -21.67 12.46 34.58
CA PRO A 18 -21.18 11.12 34.90
C PRO A 18 -21.65 10.63 36.28
N ARG A 19 -21.54 9.32 36.51
CA ARG A 19 -21.46 8.75 37.86
C ARG A 19 -20.22 7.87 37.97
N ASN A 20 -19.32 8.32 38.85
CA ASN A 20 -18.31 7.52 39.51
C ASN A 20 -18.97 6.49 40.44
N ASP A 21 -18.33 5.36 40.74
CA ASP A 21 -17.40 5.27 41.87
C ASP A 21 -17.00 3.81 42.19
N SER A 22 -15.74 3.67 42.60
CA SER A 22 -15.23 2.79 43.66
C SER A 22 -15.39 1.27 43.50
N SER A 23 -14.34 0.51 43.16
CA SER A 23 -13.16 0.10 43.96
C SER A 23 -13.33 -1.30 44.56
N PHE A 24 -12.49 -2.23 44.12
CA PHE A 24 -12.10 -3.43 44.87
C PHE A 24 -10.61 -3.67 44.61
N ASN A 25 -9.85 -3.88 45.68
CA ASN A 25 -8.41 -4.12 45.66
C ASN A 25 -8.07 -5.35 46.52
N CYS A 26 -6.83 -5.84 46.37
CA CYS A 26 -6.16 -7.04 46.93
C CYS A 26 -6.28 -8.30 46.05
N ASP A 27 -5.22 -9.02 45.69
CA ASP A 27 -3.84 -9.00 46.20
C ASP A 27 -2.88 -9.74 45.25
N SER A 28 -1.60 -9.38 45.37
CA SER A 28 -0.41 -10.24 45.29
C SER A 28 0.38 -10.45 43.96
N GLN A 29 1.70 -10.26 44.14
CA GLN A 29 2.87 -10.87 43.50
C GLN A 29 3.67 -10.04 42.46
N GLU A 30 4.78 -9.51 42.98
CA GLU A 30 5.95 -8.97 42.27
C GLU A 30 6.52 -9.97 41.24
N ARG A 31 6.37 -9.65 39.96
CA ARG A 31 7.20 -10.11 38.82
C ARG A 31 7.10 -9.08 37.69
N SER A 32 7.82 -7.95 37.74
CA SER A 32 7.65 -6.90 36.73
C SER A 32 8.86 -5.95 36.55
N SER A 33 10.09 -6.46 36.47
CA SER A 33 11.25 -5.57 36.21
C SER A 33 11.70 -5.52 34.75
N ASP A 34 11.45 -6.56 33.95
CA ASP A 34 11.94 -6.63 32.56
C ASP A 34 10.89 -6.20 31.52
N SER A 35 9.59 -6.31 31.82
CA SER A 35 8.50 -5.81 30.96
C SER A 35 8.47 -4.29 30.88
N ASP A 36 8.61 -3.66 32.03
CA ASP A 36 8.45 -2.22 32.20
C ASP A 36 9.65 -1.47 31.60
N LEU A 37 10.84 -2.07 31.64
CA LEU A 37 12.05 -1.52 31.04
C LEU A 37 11.97 -1.52 29.50
N ASN A 38 11.45 -2.60 28.91
CA ASN A 38 11.25 -2.71 27.47
C ASN A 38 10.17 -1.77 26.97
N GLU A 39 9.09 -1.59 27.72
CA GLU A 39 8.03 -0.64 27.42
C GLU A 39 8.53 0.82 27.49
N ILE A 40 9.34 1.16 28.50
CA ILE A 40 10.00 2.47 28.61
C ILE A 40 10.99 2.72 27.47
N ILE A 41 11.75 1.70 27.04
CA ILE A 41 12.68 1.81 25.91
C ILE A 41 11.91 2.03 24.60
N HIS A 42 10.80 1.31 24.38
CA HIS A 42 9.99 1.44 23.17
C HIS A 42 9.31 2.81 23.06
N LEU A 43 8.74 3.30 24.16
CA LEU A 43 8.16 4.64 24.25
C LEU A 43 9.20 5.75 24.03
N ASN A 44 10.42 5.58 24.55
CA ASN A 44 11.51 6.51 24.30
C ASN A 44 12.01 6.48 22.85
N ARG A 45 11.97 5.31 22.19
CA ARG A 45 12.36 5.16 20.79
C ARG A 45 11.37 5.83 19.84
N GLU A 46 10.07 5.59 19.99
CA GLU A 46 9.03 6.29 19.22
C GLU A 46 9.06 7.80 19.47
N SER A 47 9.33 8.23 20.71
CA SER A 47 9.52 9.64 21.05
C SER A 47 10.76 10.25 20.38
N ALA A 48 11.85 9.49 20.22
CA ALA A 48 13.07 9.97 19.59
C ALA A 48 12.95 10.04 18.06
N GLU A 49 12.36 9.01 17.44
CA GLU A 49 12.14 8.96 15.99
C GLU A 49 11.20 10.08 15.53
N SER A 50 10.10 10.30 16.24
CA SER A 50 9.17 11.41 15.98
C SER A 50 9.83 12.79 16.15
N LYS A 51 10.72 12.96 17.14
CA LYS A 51 11.51 14.21 17.30
C LYS A 51 12.46 14.44 16.12
N ILE A 52 13.20 13.42 15.68
CA ILE A 52 14.14 13.52 14.56
C ILE A 52 13.38 13.81 13.25
N GLN A 53 12.26 13.14 13.02
CA GLN A 53 11.41 13.40 11.84
C GLN A 53 10.89 14.84 11.85
N ASN A 54 10.37 15.32 12.98
CA ASN A 54 9.88 16.70 13.09
C ASN A 54 10.99 17.73 12.81
N VAL A 55 12.19 17.54 13.36
CA VAL A 55 13.34 18.42 13.10
C VAL A 55 13.75 18.38 11.62
N THR A 56 13.75 17.20 11.01
CA THR A 56 14.09 17.03 9.59
C THR A 56 13.09 17.72 8.68
N VAL A 57 11.78 17.55 8.94
CA VAL A 57 10.71 18.23 8.19
C VAL A 57 10.81 19.75 8.35
N GLN A 58 11.10 20.26 9.55
CA GLN A 58 11.33 21.69 9.78
C GLN A 58 12.55 22.23 9.02
N PHE A 59 13.65 21.46 8.98
CA PHE A 59 14.85 21.81 8.23
C PHE A 59 14.57 21.90 6.72
N CYS A 60 13.96 20.86 6.14
CA CYS A 60 13.57 20.84 4.72
C CYS A 60 12.60 21.98 4.39
N SER A 61 11.61 22.22 5.25
CA SER A 61 10.61 23.28 5.04
C SER A 61 11.26 24.67 5.02
N LYS A 62 12.23 24.95 5.91
CA LYS A 62 12.98 26.21 5.91
C LYS A 62 13.84 26.39 4.65
N LEU A 63 14.43 25.31 4.14
CA LEU A 63 15.21 25.30 2.90
C LEU A 63 14.34 25.61 1.68
N TYR A 64 13.22 24.90 1.52
CA TYR A 64 12.31 25.08 0.39
C TYR A 64 11.48 26.38 0.46
N ALA A 65 11.31 26.96 1.65
CA ALA A 65 10.68 28.27 1.81
C ALA A 65 11.58 29.43 1.39
N ASN A 66 12.88 29.22 1.17
CA ASN A 66 13.81 30.28 0.80
C ASN A 66 13.74 30.59 -0.71
N PRO A 67 13.22 31.77 -1.13
CA PRO A 67 13.07 32.11 -2.54
C PRO A 67 14.40 32.47 -3.24
N THR A 68 15.50 32.69 -2.50
CA THR A 68 16.80 33.04 -3.12
C THR A 68 17.51 31.83 -3.72
N ILE A 69 17.15 30.60 -3.31
CA ILE A 69 17.84 29.39 -3.74
C ILE A 69 16.95 28.63 -4.75
N PRO A 70 17.44 28.38 -5.97
CA PRO A 70 16.73 27.56 -6.95
C PRO A 70 16.48 26.13 -6.45
N ARG A 71 15.31 25.56 -6.76
CA ARG A 71 14.89 24.24 -6.24
C ARG A 71 15.82 23.09 -6.62
N ASN A 72 16.48 23.17 -7.78
CA ASN A 72 17.48 22.18 -8.20
C ASN A 72 18.73 22.20 -7.31
N GLN A 73 19.14 23.38 -6.83
CA GLN A 73 20.25 23.52 -5.88
C GLN A 73 19.86 23.01 -4.49
N ILE A 74 18.61 23.24 -4.06
CA ILE A 74 18.07 22.68 -2.82
C ILE A 74 18.07 21.14 -2.88
N GLN A 75 17.61 20.57 -4.00
CA GLN A 75 17.61 19.11 -4.18
C GLN A 75 19.03 18.54 -4.16
N PHE A 76 19.98 19.20 -4.85
CA PHE A 76 21.38 18.81 -4.82
C PHE A 76 21.96 18.85 -3.39
N ILE A 77 21.63 19.85 -2.59
CA ILE A 77 22.06 19.95 -1.19
C ILE A 77 21.47 18.79 -0.37
N ILE A 78 20.17 18.49 -0.54
CA ILE A 78 19.50 17.39 0.18
C ILE A 78 20.11 16.04 -0.19
N ASP A 79 20.36 15.80 -1.47
CA ASP A 79 20.95 14.55 -1.95
C ASP A 79 22.34 14.34 -1.35
N ASN A 80 23.20 15.37 -1.35
CA ASN A 80 24.55 15.28 -0.77
C ASN A 80 24.53 15.14 0.76
N VAL A 81 23.63 15.84 1.46
CA VAL A 81 23.46 15.69 2.91
C VAL A 81 22.95 14.29 3.26
N SER A 82 22.05 13.71 2.45
CA SER A 82 21.55 12.35 2.65
C SER A 82 22.66 11.31 2.52
N VAL A 83 23.56 11.48 1.54
CA VAL A 83 24.74 10.62 1.35
C VAL A 83 25.72 10.78 2.51
N LEU A 84 25.99 12.01 2.97
CA LEU A 84 26.85 12.26 4.12
C LEU A 84 26.32 11.59 5.39
N LEU A 85 25.02 11.66 5.64
CA LEU A 85 24.38 11.02 6.80
C LEU A 85 24.36 9.50 6.67
N ARG A 86 24.08 8.96 5.48
CA ARG A 86 23.97 7.51 5.27
C ARG A 86 25.31 6.80 5.23
N GLU A 87 26.29 7.35 4.52
CA GLU A 87 27.59 6.71 4.27
C GLU A 87 28.67 7.19 5.26
N GLY A 88 28.58 8.42 5.77
CA GLY A 88 29.55 8.98 6.72
C GLY A 88 29.16 8.69 8.16
N PHE A 89 28.08 9.32 8.64
CA PHE A 89 27.68 9.23 10.05
C PHE A 89 26.96 7.93 10.41
N GLY A 90 26.17 7.38 9.47
CA GLY A 90 25.39 6.16 9.65
C GLY A 90 26.22 4.97 10.13
N PRO A 91 27.34 4.61 9.46
CA PRO A 91 28.19 3.50 9.87
C PRO A 91 28.93 3.78 11.18
N ILE A 92 29.32 5.03 11.45
CA ILE A 92 29.98 5.42 12.70
C ILE A 92 29.03 5.27 13.89
N LEU A 93 27.81 5.79 13.77
CA LEU A 93 26.78 5.66 14.80
C LEU A 93 26.37 4.21 14.99
N ARG A 94 26.21 3.46 13.89
CA ARG A 94 25.94 2.02 13.92
C ARG A 94 27.04 1.26 14.65
N ASN A 95 28.31 1.51 14.36
CA ASN A 95 29.43 0.85 15.02
C ASN A 95 29.51 1.22 16.52
N ILE A 96 29.28 2.49 16.89
CA ILE A 96 29.23 2.92 18.30
C ILE A 96 28.05 2.24 19.03
N LEU A 97 26.91 2.09 18.37
CA LEU A 97 25.74 1.40 18.93
C LEU A 97 25.97 -0.11 19.01
N GLU A 98 26.54 -0.73 17.98
CA GLU A 98 26.89 -2.15 17.95
C GLU A 98 27.93 -2.50 19.02
N GLN A 99 28.89 -1.61 19.29
CA GLN A 99 29.82 -1.77 20.42
C GLN A 99 29.14 -1.67 21.79
N LYS A 100 28.07 -0.88 21.92
CA LYS A 100 27.27 -0.80 23.15
C LYS A 100 26.28 -1.96 23.29
N ILE A 101 25.73 -2.45 22.18
CA ILE A 101 24.74 -3.53 22.11
C ILE A 101 25.40 -4.91 22.22
N SER A 102 26.68 -5.07 21.87
CA SER A 102 27.43 -6.33 22.10
C SER A 102 27.48 -6.76 23.59
N ASN A 103 27.12 -5.87 24.52
CA ASN A 103 26.99 -6.19 25.94
C ASN A 103 25.59 -6.65 26.38
N GLN A 104 24.55 -6.55 25.54
CA GLN A 104 23.19 -6.98 25.88
C GLN A 104 22.46 -7.49 24.63
N SER A 105 22.19 -8.78 24.66
CA SER A 105 21.80 -9.64 23.55
C SER A 105 20.42 -9.38 22.92
N ASN A 106 20.42 -9.62 21.61
CA ASN A 106 19.42 -10.29 20.78
C ASN A 106 18.35 -9.50 20.02
N VAL A 107 18.12 -10.05 18.84
CA VAL A 107 17.48 -9.53 17.63
C VAL A 107 16.02 -9.96 17.63
N GLU A 108 15.12 -8.98 17.70
CA GLU A 108 13.72 -9.12 17.29
C GLU A 108 13.41 -7.87 16.48
N ASN A 109 13.19 -8.02 15.17
CA ASN A 109 12.49 -7.05 14.30
C ASN A 109 12.46 -7.57 12.85
N ILE A 110 11.91 -8.76 12.65
CA ILE A 110 11.48 -9.25 11.32
C ILE A 110 9.94 -9.23 11.22
N ASP A 111 9.24 -9.28 12.35
CA ASP A 111 7.78 -9.42 12.40
C ASP A 111 7.01 -8.14 12.01
N LEU A 112 7.66 -6.96 11.98
CA LEU A 112 7.02 -5.71 11.57
C LEU A 112 6.57 -5.68 10.09
N PHE A 113 7.07 -6.59 9.25
CA PHE A 113 6.68 -6.69 7.84
C PHE A 113 5.60 -7.75 7.57
N GLU A 114 5.28 -8.64 8.52
CA GLU A 114 4.27 -9.69 8.30
C GLU A 114 2.84 -9.16 8.48
N ASN A 115 2.63 -8.14 9.31
CA ASN A 115 1.35 -7.44 9.41
C ASN A 115 1.58 -5.99 9.91
N PRO A 116 1.56 -4.97 9.05
CA PRO A 116 1.67 -3.55 9.48
C PRO A 116 0.45 -3.06 10.29
N PHE A 117 -0.43 -4.00 10.65
CA PHE A 117 -1.76 -3.86 11.17
C PHE A 117 -1.93 -4.65 12.49
N GLU A 118 -0.91 -5.32 13.01
CA GLU A 118 -1.11 -6.13 14.23
C GLU A 118 -1.44 -5.31 15.49
N ASN A 119 -1.18 -4.00 15.49
CA ASN A 119 -1.44 -3.08 16.61
C ASN A 119 -2.56 -2.08 16.34
N LEU A 120 -3.61 -2.52 15.65
CA LEU A 120 -4.70 -1.72 15.07
C LEU A 120 -5.75 -1.14 16.03
N ASP A 121 -5.37 -0.84 17.27
CA ASP A 121 -6.16 0.06 18.12
C ASP A 121 -5.98 1.54 17.69
N THR A 122 -5.31 1.77 16.55
CA THR A 122 -5.03 3.10 16.00
C THR A 122 -6.28 3.80 15.51
N GLU A 123 -7.28 3.10 14.94
CA GLU A 123 -8.53 3.76 14.51
C GLU A 123 -9.25 4.41 15.71
N ASP A 124 -9.36 3.67 16.82
CA ASP A 124 -9.97 4.17 18.05
C ASP A 124 -9.17 5.37 18.61
N ARG A 125 -7.84 5.25 18.67
CA ARG A 125 -6.95 6.35 19.11
C ARG A 125 -7.06 7.57 18.20
N ASP A 126 -7.10 7.39 16.89
CA ASP A 126 -7.10 8.46 15.89
C ASP A 126 -8.45 9.17 15.81
N VAL A 127 -9.56 8.46 16.04
CA VAL A 127 -10.88 9.07 16.25
C VAL A 127 -10.89 9.87 17.55
N ILE A 128 -10.31 9.35 18.64
CA ILE A 128 -10.18 10.08 19.91
C ILE A 128 -9.35 11.37 19.74
N VAL A 129 -8.28 11.31 18.95
CA VAL A 129 -7.44 12.49 18.62
C VAL A 129 -8.24 13.56 17.85
N SER A 130 -9.30 13.17 17.13
CA SER A 130 -10.25 14.08 16.44
C SER A 130 -9.58 15.10 15.50
N ASN A 131 -8.39 14.79 15.00
CA ASN A 131 -7.63 15.64 14.09
C ASN A 131 -7.56 15.00 12.71
N VAL A 132 -8.66 15.11 11.96
CA VAL A 132 -8.82 14.52 10.62
C VAL A 132 -7.71 14.94 9.65
N SER A 133 -7.12 16.13 9.82
CA SER A 133 -6.03 16.59 8.96
C SER A 133 -4.72 15.83 9.17
N ASN A 134 -4.49 15.29 10.36
CA ASN A 134 -3.31 14.47 10.66
C ASN A 134 -3.59 12.96 10.55
N THR A 135 -4.76 12.51 10.98
CA THR A 135 -5.09 11.08 11.07
C THR A 135 -5.83 10.56 9.86
N GLY A 136 -6.50 11.42 9.09
CA GLY A 136 -7.32 11.04 7.95
C GLY A 136 -8.64 10.34 8.31
N ILE A 137 -8.88 10.05 9.60
CA ILE A 137 -10.05 9.32 10.08
C ILE A 137 -11.06 10.30 10.66
N LYS A 138 -12.31 10.19 10.21
CA LYS A 138 -13.40 11.11 10.56
C LYS A 138 -14.33 10.55 11.63
N GLU A 139 -14.62 9.26 11.57
CA GLU A 139 -15.53 8.55 12.45
C GLU A 139 -15.21 7.05 12.41
N LEU A 140 -15.65 6.32 13.43
CA LEU A 140 -15.53 4.87 13.47
C LEU A 140 -16.37 4.22 12.37
N CYS A 141 -15.82 3.18 11.78
CA CYS A 141 -16.54 2.37 10.81
C CYS A 141 -17.74 1.66 11.46
N MET A 142 -18.97 1.93 11.00
CA MET A 142 -20.20 1.28 11.50
C MET A 142 -20.20 -0.26 11.39
N TRP A 143 -19.31 -0.82 10.57
CA TRP A 143 -19.15 -2.26 10.42
C TRP A 143 -18.37 -2.90 11.57
N ASN A 144 -17.65 -2.10 12.37
CA ASN A 144 -16.93 -2.57 13.56
C ASN A 144 -17.88 -3.05 14.68
N ASP A 145 -19.17 -2.70 14.61
CA ASP A 145 -20.22 -3.19 15.52
C ASP A 145 -20.58 -4.68 15.29
N LEU A 146 -20.12 -5.29 14.19
CA LEU A 146 -20.37 -6.70 13.90
C LEU A 146 -19.46 -7.59 14.74
N ALA A 147 -20.04 -8.57 15.43
CA ALA A 147 -19.31 -9.48 16.33
C ALA A 147 -18.18 -10.30 15.67
N SER A 148 -18.15 -10.39 14.35
CA SER A 148 -17.18 -11.23 13.60
C SER A 148 -16.44 -10.46 12.52
N PHE A 149 -16.54 -9.13 12.49
CA PHE A 149 -15.87 -8.29 11.49
C PHE A 149 -15.41 -6.99 12.12
N ASN A 150 -14.16 -6.64 11.88
CA ASN A 150 -13.60 -5.35 12.22
C ASN A 150 -12.73 -4.87 11.06
N VAL A 151 -12.95 -3.62 10.63
CA VAL A 151 -12.32 -3.05 9.42
C VAL A 151 -10.80 -3.06 9.50
N THR A 152 -10.26 -2.94 10.71
CA THR A 152 -8.83 -2.95 10.92
C THR A 152 -8.34 -4.40 10.91
N LYS A 153 -8.96 -5.30 11.68
CA LYS A 153 -8.50 -6.69 11.85
C LYS A 153 -8.75 -7.60 10.65
N ASN A 154 -9.58 -7.19 9.71
CA ASN A 154 -9.96 -7.99 8.54
C ASN A 154 -9.59 -7.28 7.22
N PRO A 155 -8.29 -7.00 6.97
CA PRO A 155 -7.88 -6.39 5.71
C PRO A 155 -8.20 -7.33 4.55
N THR A 156 -8.82 -6.78 3.51
CA THR A 156 -9.11 -7.50 2.27
C THR A 156 -8.31 -6.92 1.12
N VAL A 157 -7.60 -7.77 0.39
CA VAL A 157 -6.91 -7.38 -0.85
C VAL A 157 -7.94 -7.11 -1.93
N ASP A 158 -7.85 -5.94 -2.57
CA ASP A 158 -8.69 -5.58 -3.69
C ASP A 158 -7.94 -5.91 -4.99
N ILE A 159 -8.25 -7.06 -5.59
CA ILE A 159 -7.61 -7.53 -6.83
C ILE A 159 -7.76 -6.49 -7.96
N MET A 160 -8.84 -5.70 -7.98
CA MET A 160 -9.03 -4.66 -8.99
C MET A 160 -7.99 -3.55 -8.82
N HIS A 161 -7.89 -2.98 -7.62
CA HIS A 161 -7.00 -1.86 -7.36
C HIS A 161 -5.54 -2.28 -7.18
N ASP A 162 -5.27 -3.33 -6.41
CA ASP A 162 -3.91 -3.76 -6.08
C ASP A 162 -3.23 -4.42 -7.27
N LEU A 163 -3.95 -5.29 -7.98
CA LEU A 163 -3.37 -6.09 -9.07
C LEU A 163 -3.56 -5.44 -10.43
N TYR A 164 -4.80 -5.18 -10.86
CA TYR A 164 -5.06 -4.69 -12.23
C TYR A 164 -4.72 -3.21 -12.41
N GLU A 165 -5.19 -2.32 -11.52
CA GLU A 165 -4.89 -0.88 -11.59
C GLU A 165 -3.56 -0.49 -10.95
N GLY A 166 -3.03 -1.34 -10.07
CA GLY A 166 -1.73 -1.25 -9.44
C GLY A 166 -0.65 -1.95 -10.25
N ILE A 167 -0.27 -3.17 -9.87
CA ILE A 167 0.90 -3.90 -10.40
C ILE A 167 0.86 -3.98 -11.94
N CYS A 168 -0.24 -4.45 -12.52
CA CYS A 168 -0.35 -4.70 -13.95
C CYS A 168 -0.19 -3.43 -14.78
N ARG A 169 -0.66 -2.28 -14.29
CA ARG A 169 -0.51 -0.98 -14.97
C ARG A 169 0.95 -0.66 -15.26
N TYR A 170 1.84 -0.94 -14.31
CA TYR A 170 3.26 -0.61 -14.40
C TYR A 170 4.05 -1.73 -15.10
N GLU A 171 3.87 -2.97 -14.68
CA GLU A 171 4.54 -4.14 -15.27
C GLU A 171 4.28 -4.24 -16.77
N LEU A 172 3.00 -4.22 -17.17
CA LEU A 172 2.65 -4.33 -18.58
C LEU A 172 3.13 -3.11 -19.37
N GLY A 173 3.12 -1.93 -18.76
CA GLY A 173 3.66 -0.71 -19.37
C GLY A 173 5.15 -0.82 -19.67
N ALA A 174 5.94 -1.35 -18.72
CA ALA A 174 7.38 -1.56 -18.89
C ALA A 174 7.70 -2.66 -19.91
N ILE A 175 6.94 -3.77 -19.90
CA ILE A 175 7.09 -4.86 -20.87
C ILE A 175 6.81 -4.35 -22.30
N LEU A 176 5.68 -3.67 -22.51
CA LEU A 176 5.35 -3.13 -23.84
C LEU A 176 6.30 -2.03 -24.29
N HIS A 177 6.80 -1.19 -23.37
CA HIS A 177 7.88 -0.25 -23.69
C HIS A 177 9.09 -0.97 -24.25
N THR A 178 9.50 -2.07 -23.62
CA THR A 178 10.67 -2.82 -24.05
C THR A 178 10.45 -3.46 -25.43
N PHE A 179 9.31 -4.11 -25.66
CA PHE A 179 9.01 -4.72 -26.95
C PHE A 179 8.90 -3.71 -28.10
N ILE A 180 8.32 -2.53 -27.86
CA ILE A 180 8.03 -1.55 -28.92
C ILE A 180 9.22 -0.58 -29.14
N ILE A 181 9.85 -0.10 -28.07
CA ILE A 181 10.89 0.94 -28.15
C ILE A 181 12.28 0.35 -28.22
N ASN A 182 12.60 -0.59 -27.32
CA ASN A 182 13.95 -1.09 -27.15
C ASN A 182 14.26 -2.21 -28.15
N GLU A 183 13.45 -3.27 -28.14
CA GLU A 183 13.62 -4.44 -28.99
C GLU A 183 12.99 -4.27 -30.38
N LYS A 184 12.04 -3.32 -30.51
CA LYS A 184 11.33 -2.99 -31.77
C LYS A 184 10.74 -4.22 -32.47
N LEU A 185 10.23 -5.19 -31.69
CA LEU A 185 9.63 -6.42 -32.20
C LEU A 185 8.39 -6.15 -33.06
N PHE A 186 7.63 -5.11 -32.73
CA PHE A 186 6.45 -4.66 -33.45
C PHE A 186 6.15 -3.19 -33.17
N SER A 187 5.30 -2.57 -34.00
CA SER A 187 4.86 -1.19 -33.82
C SER A 187 3.66 -1.08 -32.86
N LEU A 188 3.54 0.06 -32.17
CA LEU A 188 2.35 0.36 -31.38
C LEU A 188 1.07 0.35 -32.22
N GLN A 189 1.17 0.77 -33.48
CA GLN A 189 0.05 0.72 -34.42
C GLN A 189 -0.43 -0.72 -34.62
N LEU A 190 0.48 -1.67 -34.86
CA LEU A 190 0.12 -3.09 -35.01
C LEU A 190 -0.58 -3.62 -33.75
N LEU A 191 -0.05 -3.30 -32.56
CA LEU A 191 -0.67 -3.70 -31.30
C LEU A 191 -2.11 -3.16 -31.18
N ASN A 192 -2.30 -1.86 -31.44
CA ASN A 192 -3.60 -1.22 -31.36
C ASN A 192 -4.61 -1.76 -32.40
N GLU A 193 -4.16 -2.05 -33.62
CA GLU A 193 -4.97 -2.71 -34.64
C GLU A 193 -5.40 -4.10 -34.16
N ARG A 194 -4.46 -4.88 -33.62
CA ARG A 194 -4.78 -6.21 -33.08
C ARG A 194 -5.74 -6.13 -31.90
N ILE A 195 -5.55 -5.20 -30.96
CA ILE A 195 -6.50 -4.97 -29.86
C ILE A 195 -7.90 -4.62 -30.40
N LYS A 196 -7.98 -3.74 -31.41
CA LYS A 196 -9.25 -3.28 -31.96
C LYS A 196 -10.02 -4.39 -32.70
N PHE A 197 -9.32 -5.20 -33.47
CA PHE A 197 -9.93 -6.21 -34.35
C PHE A 197 -9.92 -7.63 -33.77
N PHE A 198 -9.35 -7.83 -32.57
CA PHE A 198 -9.38 -9.13 -31.91
C PHE A 198 -10.82 -9.59 -31.65
N LYS A 199 -11.10 -10.86 -31.94
CA LYS A 199 -12.39 -11.49 -31.67
C LYS A 199 -12.46 -11.90 -30.19
N TYR A 200 -12.83 -10.97 -29.33
CA TYR A 200 -13.10 -11.24 -27.92
C TYR A 200 -14.30 -12.19 -27.76
N GLY A 201 -14.29 -13.01 -26.70
CA GLY A 201 -15.40 -13.90 -26.41
C GLY A 201 -16.71 -13.14 -26.16
N SER A 202 -17.86 -13.77 -26.42
CA SER A 202 -19.20 -13.17 -26.29
C SER A 202 -19.49 -12.55 -24.93
N ASN A 203 -18.84 -13.05 -23.88
CA ASN A 203 -19.03 -12.60 -22.51
C ASN A 203 -18.16 -11.40 -22.13
N GLU A 204 -17.24 -10.97 -23.02
CA GLU A 204 -16.30 -9.90 -22.73
C GLU A 204 -16.84 -8.54 -23.19
N ARG A 205 -17.49 -7.84 -22.25
CA ARG A 205 -18.05 -6.50 -22.48
C ARG A 205 -17.00 -5.39 -22.38
N ASN A 206 -15.99 -5.56 -21.52
CA ASN A 206 -15.01 -4.52 -21.19
C ASN A 206 -13.75 -4.69 -22.04
N ARG A 207 -13.78 -4.17 -23.27
CA ARG A 207 -12.69 -4.31 -24.23
C ARG A 207 -11.57 -3.31 -23.94
N PRO A 208 -10.28 -3.69 -24.11
CA PRO A 208 -9.18 -2.79 -23.83
C PRO A 208 -9.23 -1.55 -24.72
N THR A 209 -8.89 -0.41 -24.14
CA THR A 209 -8.74 0.85 -24.88
C THR A 209 -7.44 0.84 -25.68
N LEU A 210 -7.40 1.68 -26.72
CA LEU A 210 -6.20 1.87 -27.51
C LEU A 210 -5.10 2.53 -26.67
N ILE A 211 -3.91 1.96 -26.73
CA ILE A 211 -2.77 2.41 -25.95
C ILE A 211 -2.10 3.59 -26.67
N LYS A 212 -1.92 4.69 -25.95
CA LYS A 212 -1.27 5.89 -26.47
C LYS A 212 0.25 5.76 -26.42
N MET A 213 0.94 6.41 -27.35
CA MET A 213 2.41 6.40 -27.40
C MET A 213 3.04 7.01 -26.14
N GLU A 214 2.38 7.98 -25.54
CA GLU A 214 2.79 8.60 -24.28
C GLU A 214 2.85 7.58 -23.12
N GLN A 215 1.85 6.70 -23.02
CA GLN A 215 1.79 5.63 -22.01
C GLN A 215 2.95 4.65 -22.16
N ILE A 216 3.27 4.26 -23.41
CA ILE A 216 4.43 3.42 -23.72
C ILE A 216 5.73 4.10 -23.28
N ARG A 217 5.91 5.38 -23.62
CA ARG A 217 7.13 6.12 -23.23
C ARG A 217 7.26 6.26 -21.71
N LYS A 218 6.15 6.52 -21.01
CA LYS A 218 6.10 6.65 -19.55
C LYS A 218 6.12 5.31 -18.80
N LYS A 219 6.05 4.18 -19.51
CA LYS A 219 6.07 2.81 -18.95
C LYS A 219 4.92 2.51 -18.00
N TYR A 220 3.75 3.11 -18.21
CA TYR A 220 2.54 2.75 -17.48
C TYR A 220 1.31 2.86 -18.38
N ILE A 221 0.32 2.01 -18.13
CA ILE A 221 -0.93 1.96 -18.90
C ILE A 221 -2.09 2.42 -18.03
N ILE A 222 -2.94 3.29 -18.58
CA ILE A 222 -4.17 3.72 -17.91
C ILE A 222 -5.36 3.07 -18.62
N MET A 223 -6.11 2.27 -17.89
CA MET A 223 -7.42 1.73 -18.25
C MET A 223 -8.11 1.25 -16.97
N SER A 224 -9.40 0.96 -17.02
CA SER A 224 -10.12 0.37 -15.88
C SER A 224 -9.61 -1.04 -15.58
N SER A 225 -9.80 -1.50 -14.34
CA SER A 225 -9.49 -2.87 -13.92
C SER A 225 -10.03 -3.95 -14.86
N SER A 226 -11.28 -3.82 -15.30
CA SER A 226 -11.92 -4.78 -16.21
C SER A 226 -11.28 -4.80 -17.60
N GLU A 227 -10.91 -3.63 -18.13
CA GLU A 227 -10.22 -3.52 -19.41
C GLU A 227 -8.79 -4.08 -19.33
N MET A 228 -8.08 -3.84 -18.22
CA MET A 228 -6.74 -4.40 -17.97
C MET A 228 -6.78 -5.93 -17.87
N LYS A 229 -7.74 -6.46 -17.12
CA LYS A 229 -7.98 -7.90 -17.01
C LYS A 229 -8.21 -8.54 -18.38
N CYS A 230 -9.04 -7.91 -19.21
CA CYS A 230 -9.28 -8.35 -20.57
C CYS A 230 -7.99 -8.32 -21.41
N LEU A 231 -7.23 -7.22 -21.34
CA LEU A 231 -5.97 -7.09 -22.06
C LEU A 231 -5.01 -8.22 -21.71
N ILE A 232 -4.72 -8.45 -20.44
CA ILE A 232 -3.78 -9.48 -19.98
C ILE A 232 -4.23 -10.88 -20.42
N ARG A 233 -5.53 -11.16 -20.31
CA ARG A 233 -6.10 -12.46 -20.70
C ARG A 233 -5.77 -12.79 -22.16
N TYR A 234 -5.96 -11.83 -23.05
CA TYR A 234 -5.84 -12.03 -24.50
C TYR A 234 -4.48 -11.60 -25.08
N LEU A 235 -3.63 -10.88 -24.35
CA LEU A 235 -2.36 -10.36 -24.86
C LEU A 235 -1.45 -11.47 -25.42
N GLY A 236 -1.43 -12.62 -24.75
CA GLY A 236 -0.71 -13.81 -25.23
C GLY A 236 -1.10 -14.23 -26.65
N LEU A 237 -2.39 -14.10 -26.99
CA LEU A 237 -2.93 -14.44 -28.31
C LEU A 237 -2.80 -13.29 -29.31
N THR A 238 -2.72 -12.04 -28.84
CA THR A 238 -2.63 -10.88 -29.74
C THR A 238 -1.21 -10.59 -30.17
N ILE A 239 -0.18 -10.83 -29.37
CA ILE A 239 1.22 -10.52 -29.74
C ILE A 239 2.19 -11.69 -29.62
N GLY A 240 1.76 -12.85 -29.12
CA GLY A 240 2.66 -13.99 -28.90
C GLY A 240 3.43 -14.44 -30.15
N ASP A 241 2.87 -14.29 -31.35
CA ASP A 241 3.54 -14.60 -32.62
C ASP A 241 4.67 -13.62 -33.00
N LYS A 242 4.76 -12.47 -32.33
CA LYS A 242 5.81 -11.46 -32.56
C LYS A 242 6.97 -11.54 -31.58
N ILE A 243 6.87 -12.39 -30.57
CA ILE A 243 7.86 -12.51 -29.52
C ILE A 243 8.80 -13.67 -29.84
N PRO A 244 10.13 -13.47 -29.84
CA PRO A 244 11.07 -14.55 -30.05
C PRO A 244 11.04 -15.54 -28.86
N HIS A 245 11.40 -16.78 -29.13
CA HIS A 245 11.58 -17.78 -28.08
C HIS A 245 12.65 -17.32 -27.07
N ASN A 246 12.45 -17.66 -25.79
CA ASN A 246 13.35 -17.33 -24.67
C ASN A 246 13.53 -15.83 -24.40
N ASN A 247 12.53 -15.01 -24.70
CA ASN A 247 12.54 -13.59 -24.33
C ASN A 247 12.27 -13.42 -22.82
N ALA A 248 13.19 -12.80 -22.09
CA ALA A 248 13.09 -12.64 -20.63
C ALA A 248 11.89 -11.80 -20.18
N PHE A 249 11.52 -10.75 -20.93
CA PHE A 249 10.35 -9.92 -20.61
C PHE A 249 9.03 -10.64 -20.91
N TRP A 250 9.04 -11.58 -21.85
CA TRP A 250 7.90 -12.46 -22.09
C TRP A 250 7.70 -13.46 -20.96
N GLU A 251 8.78 -14.06 -20.46
CA GLU A 251 8.72 -14.92 -19.28
C GLU A 251 8.19 -14.15 -18.06
N LEU A 252 8.61 -12.89 -17.88
CA LEU A 252 8.05 -12.00 -16.86
C LEU A 252 6.53 -11.81 -17.04
N PHE A 253 6.07 -11.56 -18.27
CA PHE A 253 4.63 -11.48 -18.57
C PHE A 253 3.88 -12.78 -18.22
N LEU A 254 4.46 -13.94 -18.55
CA LEU A 254 3.86 -15.24 -18.25
C LEU A 254 3.79 -15.50 -16.74
N LEU A 255 4.82 -15.12 -15.99
CA LEU A 255 4.83 -15.19 -14.53
C LEU A 255 3.75 -14.28 -13.91
N LEU A 256 3.64 -13.03 -14.36
CA LEU A 256 2.58 -12.12 -13.93
C LEU A 256 1.19 -12.72 -14.21
N LYS A 257 0.99 -13.29 -15.40
CA LYS A 257 -0.26 -13.96 -15.77
C LYS A 257 -0.56 -15.16 -14.87
N LYS A 258 0.46 -15.92 -14.46
CA LYS A 258 0.32 -17.03 -13.51
C LYS A 258 -0.11 -16.53 -12.12
N ILE A 259 0.49 -15.46 -11.62
CA ILE A 259 0.10 -14.82 -10.35
C ILE A 259 -1.37 -14.40 -10.41
N ILE A 260 -1.77 -13.67 -11.46
CA ILE A 260 -3.17 -13.23 -11.64
C ILE A 260 -4.14 -14.41 -11.69
N SER A 261 -3.75 -15.50 -12.37
CA SER A 261 -4.56 -16.70 -12.42
C SER A 261 -4.73 -17.34 -11.05
N LEU A 262 -3.70 -17.34 -10.20
CA LEU A 262 -3.77 -17.86 -8.84
C LEU A 262 -4.63 -16.95 -7.96
N SER A 263 -4.41 -15.63 -7.99
CA SER A 263 -5.19 -14.66 -7.21
C SER A 263 -6.68 -14.67 -7.57
N SER A 264 -7.00 -14.87 -8.85
CA SER A 264 -8.39 -14.94 -9.32
C SER A 264 -8.99 -16.36 -9.23
N SER A 265 -8.19 -17.36 -8.88
CA SER A 265 -8.67 -18.73 -8.81
C SER A 265 -9.54 -18.95 -7.58
N ASN A 266 -10.58 -19.76 -7.75
CA ASN A 266 -11.42 -20.17 -6.65
C ASN A 266 -10.70 -21.29 -5.86
N ILE A 267 -9.61 -20.98 -5.14
CA ILE A 267 -9.01 -21.94 -4.21
C ILE A 267 -9.94 -22.03 -3.00
N THR A 268 -10.78 -23.07 -2.99
CA THR A 268 -11.54 -23.52 -1.84
C THR A 268 -10.69 -24.52 -1.07
N ASN A 269 -9.82 -24.03 -0.18
CA ASN A 269 -9.46 -24.84 0.98
C ASN A 269 -10.67 -24.78 1.93
N PRO A 270 -11.15 -25.89 2.52
CA PRO A 270 -12.22 -25.83 3.53
C PRO A 270 -12.00 -24.76 4.61
N SER A 271 -10.73 -24.45 4.93
CA SER A 271 -10.32 -23.44 5.91
C SER A 271 -10.41 -21.99 5.43
N THR A 272 -10.54 -21.71 4.12
CA THR A 272 -10.55 -20.33 3.55
C THR A 272 -11.94 -19.86 3.13
N CYS A 273 -13.01 -20.61 3.44
CA CYS A 273 -14.38 -20.30 3.03
C CYS A 273 -15.00 -19.06 3.70
N THR A 274 -14.35 -18.42 4.67
CA THR A 274 -14.94 -17.31 5.43
C THR A 274 -14.87 -15.94 4.72
N LEU A 275 -14.10 -15.79 3.63
CA LEU A 275 -13.81 -14.48 3.03
C LEU A 275 -14.40 -14.23 1.63
N LYS A 276 -15.29 -15.08 1.11
CA LYS A 276 -16.00 -14.84 -0.16
C LYS A 276 -17.36 -14.14 0.01
N ILE A 277 -17.43 -13.09 0.83
CA ILE A 277 -18.68 -12.33 1.02
C ILE A 277 -18.71 -11.03 0.18
N CYS A 278 -17.58 -10.48 -0.29
CA CYS A 278 -17.61 -9.14 -0.90
C CYS A 278 -17.65 -9.07 -2.44
N ASP A 279 -17.35 -10.14 -3.18
CA ASP A 279 -17.22 -10.04 -4.65
C ASP A 279 -18.37 -10.68 -5.45
N ARG A 280 -19.60 -10.58 -4.92
CA ARG A 280 -20.83 -10.81 -5.71
C ARG A 280 -21.61 -9.53 -5.89
N ARG A 281 -21.07 -8.58 -6.66
CA ARG A 281 -21.92 -7.66 -7.43
C ARG A 281 -22.05 -8.16 -8.86
N THR A 282 -23.09 -8.99 -9.02
CA THR A 282 -24.07 -8.98 -10.12
C THR A 282 -23.59 -8.61 -11.54
N SER A 283 -23.69 -9.65 -12.39
CA SER A 283 -23.99 -9.64 -13.84
C SER A 283 -24.88 -8.52 -14.37
#